data_AF-A0A382SL94-F1
#
_entry.id   AF-A0A382SL94-F1
#
_cell.length_a   1.000
_cell.length_b   1.000
_cell.length_c   1.000
_cell.angle_alpha   90.00
_cell.angle_beta   90.00
_cell.angle_gamma   90.00
#
_symmetry.space_group_name_H-M   'P 1'
#
loop_
_entity.id
_entity.type
_entity.pdbx_description
1 polymer ?
#
loop_
_entity_poly.entity_id
_entity_poly.type
_entity_poly.pdbx_seq_one_letter_code
_entity_poly.pdbx_strand_id
1 'polypeptide(L)'
;FRNDPYQNKGSMDVRRDAVLTHVLLQMKSLRRTHFQAKINSTSALKAGSRTLVLPGWGQRYRGRKLRGNLISAAAGVFAFGWAVTDRSYRSALQDYQQTSKLDLNLAGRTGGPDDPTPFADRFAKVESRASSARTMGIALVSLWVYSVSENFLIRPGQIALTIPLD
;
A
#
# COMPACT_ATOMS: atom_id res chain seq x y z
N PHE A 1 -58.59 -7.53 -31.57
CA PHE A 1 -57.66 -6.62 -30.87
C PHE A 1 -58.41 -6.08 -29.65
N ARG A 2 -58.04 -6.35 -28.40
CA ARG A 2 -56.73 -6.10 -27.76
C ARG A 2 -56.43 -7.22 -26.74
N ASN A 3 -55.56 -8.18 -27.08
CA ASN A 3 -54.22 -8.25 -26.50
C ASN A 3 -53.76 -6.96 -25.81
N ASP A 4 -53.91 -6.92 -24.49
CA ASP A 4 -53.15 -6.01 -23.63
C ASP A 4 -51.80 -6.67 -23.27
N PRO A 5 -50.67 -6.17 -23.79
CA PRO A 5 -49.33 -6.75 -23.58
C PRO A 5 -48.71 -6.44 -22.21
N TYR A 6 -49.47 -5.86 -21.26
CA TYR A 6 -48.98 -5.47 -19.94
C TYR A 6 -49.51 -6.31 -18.77
N GLN A 7 -50.40 -7.29 -18.99
CA GLN A 7 -50.86 -8.22 -17.94
C GLN A 7 -49.89 -9.40 -17.69
N ASN A 8 -48.73 -9.42 -18.34
CA ASN A 8 -47.68 -10.41 -18.12
C ASN A 8 -46.43 -9.79 -17.49
N LYS A 9 -46.52 -9.38 -16.22
CA LYS A 9 -45.32 -9.27 -15.37
C LYS A 9 -45.59 -9.79 -13.97
N GLY A 10 -45.27 -11.06 -13.80
CA GLY A 10 -44.77 -11.61 -12.54
C GLY A 10 -45.87 -12.02 -11.58
N SER A 11 -46.38 -13.23 -11.76
CA SER A 11 -46.69 -14.07 -10.60
C SER A 11 -45.42 -14.13 -9.75
N MET A 12 -45.32 -13.24 -8.76
CA MET A 12 -44.36 -13.33 -7.69
C MET A 12 -44.71 -14.62 -6.95
N ASP A 13 -44.02 -15.71 -7.30
CA ASP A 13 -44.07 -16.96 -6.55
C ASP A 13 -43.23 -16.71 -5.29
N VAL A 14 -43.80 -15.93 -4.36
CA VAL A 14 -43.17 -15.40 -3.14
C VAL A 14 -42.49 -16.51 -2.33
N ARG A 15 -42.95 -17.77 -2.46
CA ARG A 15 -42.31 -18.93 -1.83
C ARG A 15 -41.00 -19.34 -2.50
N ARG A 16 -40.91 -19.37 -3.83
CA ARG A 16 -39.65 -19.74 -4.52
C ARG A 16 -38.58 -18.68 -4.32
N ASP A 17 -38.96 -17.40 -4.39
CA ASP A 17 -38.01 -16.29 -4.20
C ASP A 17 -37.53 -16.17 -2.75
N ALA A 18 -38.39 -16.43 -1.76
CA ALA A 18 -38.01 -16.50 -0.35
C ALA A 18 -37.06 -17.68 -0.06
N VAL A 19 -37.30 -18.85 -0.68
CA VAL A 19 -36.41 -20.01 -0.55
C VAL A 19 -35.06 -19.74 -1.24
N LEU A 20 -35.06 -19.16 -2.43
CA LEU A 20 -33.84 -18.80 -3.15
C LEU A 20 -33.01 -17.77 -2.39
N THR A 21 -33.63 -16.73 -1.83
CA THR A 21 -32.92 -15.75 -1.00
C THR A 21 -32.34 -16.38 0.26
N HIS A 22 -33.06 -17.29 0.92
CA HIS A 22 -32.56 -18.00 2.09
C HIS A 22 -31.37 -18.92 1.75
N VAL A 23 -31.43 -19.62 0.61
CA VAL A 23 -30.33 -20.46 0.11
C VAL A 23 -29.11 -19.60 -0.25
N LEU A 24 -29.31 -18.45 -0.92
CA LEU A 24 -28.23 -17.53 -1.26
C LEU A 24 -27.55 -16.96 0.00
N LEU A 25 -28.33 -16.60 1.03
CA LEU A 25 -27.80 -16.15 2.31
C LEU A 25 -27.00 -17.24 3.02
N GLN A 26 -27.50 -18.48 3.01
CA GLN A 26 -26.79 -19.63 3.59
C GLN A 26 -25.52 -19.97 2.82
N MET A 27 -25.54 -19.92 1.49
CA MET A 27 -24.33 -20.09 0.68
C MET A 27 -23.30 -18.99 0.95
N LYS A 28 -23.76 -17.75 1.16
CA LYS A 28 -22.88 -16.62 1.51
C LYS A 28 -22.27 -16.80 2.91
N SER A 29 -23.01 -17.31 3.88
CA SER A 29 -22.48 -17.59 5.23
C SER A 29 -21.49 -18.75 5.21
N LEU A 30 -21.80 -19.86 4.52
CA LEU A 30 -20.89 -21.01 4.34
C LEU A 30 -19.59 -20.60 3.62
N ARG A 31 -19.69 -19.76 2.59
CA ARG A 31 -18.49 -19.23 1.92
C ARG A 31 -17.62 -18.44 2.89
N ARG A 32 -18.22 -17.62 3.77
CA ARG A 32 -17.48 -16.85 4.79
C ARG A 32 -16.80 -17.76 5.81
N THR A 33 -17.48 -18.78 6.32
CA THR A 33 -16.92 -19.71 7.31
C THR A 33 -15.78 -20.54 6.73
N HIS A 34 -15.94 -21.07 5.51
CA HIS A 34 -14.85 -21.77 4.80
C HIS A 34 -13.65 -20.86 4.55
N PHE A 35 -13.89 -19.61 4.16
CA PHE A 35 -12.82 -18.65 3.98
C PHE A 35 -12.10 -18.38 5.32
N GLN A 36 -12.85 -18.16 6.39
CA GLN A 36 -12.29 -17.92 7.72
C GLN A 36 -11.50 -19.13 8.25
N ALA A 37 -11.99 -20.36 8.05
CA ALA A 37 -11.28 -21.58 8.42
C ALA A 37 -9.93 -21.71 7.69
N LYS A 38 -9.90 -21.34 6.39
CA LYS A 38 -8.66 -21.31 5.60
C LYS A 38 -7.68 -20.22 6.07
N ILE A 39 -8.19 -19.09 6.56
CA ILE A 39 -7.35 -18.04 7.16
C ILE A 39 -6.78 -18.55 8.50
N ASN A 40 -7.61 -19.18 9.33
CA ASN A 40 -7.24 -19.65 10.66
C ASN A 40 -6.23 -20.83 10.60
N SER A 41 -6.24 -21.64 9.54
CA SER A 41 -5.27 -22.73 9.37
C SER A 41 -3.86 -22.26 8.95
N THR A 42 -3.68 -20.98 8.62
CA THR A 42 -2.36 -20.44 8.23
C THR A 42 -1.56 -19.91 9.42
N SER A 43 -0.35 -20.45 9.60
CA SER A 43 0.57 -20.02 10.66
C SER A 43 1.00 -18.55 10.52
N ALA A 44 0.86 -17.79 11.61
CA ALA A 44 1.24 -16.38 11.69
C ALA A 44 2.75 -16.18 11.45
N LEU A 45 3.60 -17.06 11.98
CA LEU A 45 5.05 -17.01 11.77
C LEU A 45 5.42 -17.18 10.29
N LYS A 46 4.77 -18.13 9.60
CA LYS A 46 4.99 -18.40 8.17
C LYS A 46 4.43 -17.30 7.26
N ALA A 47 3.45 -16.54 7.76
CA ALA A 47 2.95 -15.36 7.07
C ALA A 47 3.87 -14.14 7.30
N GLY A 48 4.30 -13.94 8.54
CA GLY A 48 5.24 -12.87 8.93
C GLY A 48 6.57 -12.98 8.20
N SER A 49 7.17 -14.17 8.12
CA SER A 49 8.42 -14.38 7.40
C SER A 49 8.34 -14.05 5.91
N ARG A 50 7.20 -14.32 5.27
CA ARG A 50 6.98 -13.95 3.86
C ARG A 50 6.79 -12.45 3.66
N THR A 51 6.14 -11.79 4.61
CA THR A 51 5.97 -10.33 4.57
C THR A 51 7.28 -9.58 4.80
N LEU A 52 8.23 -10.15 5.56
CA LEU A 52 9.58 -9.60 5.69
C LEU A 52 10.27 -9.48 4.32
N VAL A 53 10.08 -10.46 3.44
CA VAL A 53 10.66 -10.47 2.09
C VAL A 53 9.91 -9.52 1.16
N LEU A 54 8.57 -9.58 1.14
CA LEU A 54 7.74 -8.74 0.28
C LEU A 54 6.50 -8.22 1.05
N PRO A 55 6.34 -6.89 1.21
CA PRO A 55 5.14 -6.29 1.78
C PRO A 55 3.87 -6.80 1.09
N GLY A 56 2.89 -7.25 1.88
CA GLY A 56 1.62 -7.77 1.37
C GLY A 56 1.61 -9.27 1.03
N TRP A 57 2.76 -9.96 1.02
CA TRP A 57 2.82 -11.39 0.70
C TRP A 57 2.17 -12.27 1.77
N GLY A 58 2.43 -12.00 3.06
CA GLY A 58 1.78 -12.72 4.16
C GLY A 58 0.27 -12.53 4.19
N GLN A 59 -0.23 -11.33 3.87
CA GLN A 59 -1.66 -11.05 3.75
C GLN A 59 -2.29 -11.90 2.63
N ARG A 60 -1.61 -12.02 1.49
CA ARG A 60 -2.06 -12.87 0.36
C ARG A 60 -2.05 -14.35 0.72
N TYR A 61 -1.04 -14.80 1.48
CA TYR A 61 -0.93 -16.18 1.98
C TYR A 61 -2.07 -16.53 2.93
N ARG A 62 -2.46 -15.61 3.82
CA ARG A 62 -3.58 -15.76 4.76
C ARG A 62 -4.94 -15.47 4.11
N GLY A 63 -5.08 -15.62 2.80
CA GLY A 63 -6.34 -15.42 2.08
C GLY A 63 -6.83 -13.96 1.95
N ARG A 64 -6.19 -12.97 2.58
CA ARG A 64 -6.56 -11.54 2.48
C ARG A 64 -6.01 -10.91 1.19
N LYS A 65 -6.46 -11.42 0.03
CA LYS A 65 -5.94 -11.04 -1.30
C LYS A 65 -6.04 -9.53 -1.59
N LEU A 66 -7.18 -8.91 -1.27
CA LEU A 66 -7.39 -7.47 -1.50
C LEU A 66 -6.38 -6.62 -0.70
N ARG A 67 -6.24 -6.89 0.61
CA ARG A 67 -5.30 -6.18 1.47
C ARG A 67 -3.86 -6.41 1.04
N GLY A 68 -3.50 -7.66 0.71
CA GLY A 68 -2.16 -7.99 0.20
C GLY A 68 -1.83 -7.20 -1.06
N ASN A 69 -2.76 -7.14 -2.03
CA ASN A 69 -2.56 -6.38 -3.27
C ASN A 69 -2.38 -4.88 -3.00
N LEU A 70 -3.20 -4.29 -2.13
CA LEU A 70 -3.10 -2.87 -1.78
C LEU A 70 -1.76 -2.53 -1.14
N ILE A 71 -1.30 -3.35 -0.18
CA ILE A 71 -0.02 -3.14 0.49
C ILE A 71 1.14 -3.32 -0.49
N SER A 72 1.13 -4.35 -1.32
CA SER A 72 2.17 -4.56 -2.34
C SER A 72 2.20 -3.42 -3.37
N ALA A 73 1.04 -2.94 -3.80
CA ALA A 73 0.94 -1.81 -4.72
C ALA A 73 1.50 -0.51 -4.10
N ALA A 74 1.10 -0.21 -2.86
CA ALA A 74 1.62 0.95 -2.13
C ALA A 74 3.15 0.85 -1.94
N ALA A 75 3.65 -0.32 -1.56
CA ALA A 75 5.10 -0.55 -1.43
C ALA A 75 5.83 -0.36 -2.76
N GLY A 76 5.24 -0.80 -3.87
CA GLY A 76 5.77 -0.56 -5.22
C GLY A 76 5.84 0.93 -5.56
N VAL A 77 4.79 1.70 -5.27
CA VAL A 77 4.75 3.16 -5.51
C VAL A 77 5.83 3.88 -4.69
N PHE A 78 5.94 3.58 -3.39
CA PHE A 78 6.95 4.20 -2.55
C PHE A 78 8.38 3.78 -2.93
N ALA A 79 8.61 2.51 -3.27
CA ALA A 79 9.91 2.04 -3.73
C ALA A 79 10.32 2.72 -5.05
N PHE A 80 9.38 2.86 -5.99
CA PHE A 80 9.62 3.57 -7.25
C PHE A 80 9.89 5.06 -7.02
N GLY A 81 9.07 5.74 -6.22
CA GLY A 81 9.26 7.14 -5.87
C GLY A 81 10.59 7.40 -5.16
N TRP A 82 10.98 6.51 -4.25
CA TRP A 82 12.29 6.55 -3.60
C TRP A 82 13.44 6.37 -4.60
N ALA A 83 13.36 5.41 -5.52
CA ALA A 83 14.39 5.20 -6.53
C ALA A 83 14.57 6.40 -7.48
N VAL A 84 13.47 7.05 -7.86
CA VAL A 84 13.51 8.26 -8.70
C VAL A 84 14.13 9.43 -7.93
N THR A 85 13.72 9.65 -6.68
CA THR A 85 14.25 10.73 -5.84
C THR A 85 15.71 10.51 -5.44
N ASP A 86 16.13 9.27 -5.19
CA ASP A 86 17.55 8.92 -4.93
C ASP A 86 18.43 9.23 -6.14
N ARG A 87 18.00 8.87 -7.36
CA ARG A 87 18.73 9.24 -8.58
C ARG A 87 18.86 10.76 -8.74
N SER A 88 17.77 11.48 -8.50
CA SER A 88 17.74 12.94 -8.56
C SER A 88 18.68 13.59 -7.53
N TYR A 89 18.72 13.03 -6.31
CA TYR A 89 19.64 13.45 -5.25
C TYR A 89 21.10 13.20 -5.65
N ARG A 90 21.45 12.01 -6.15
CA ARG A 90 22.81 11.69 -6.59
C ARG A 90 23.30 12.60 -7.69
N SER A 91 22.45 12.91 -8.68
CA SER A 91 22.76 13.88 -9.74
C SER A 91 23.04 15.27 -9.16
N ALA A 92 22.18 15.78 -8.27
CA ALA A 92 22.40 17.08 -7.65
C ALA A 92 23.68 17.11 -6.80
N LEU A 93 23.98 16.02 -6.10
CA LEU A 93 25.19 15.89 -5.29
C LEU A 93 26.45 15.93 -6.18
N GLN A 94 26.42 15.25 -7.33
CA GLN A 94 27.51 15.27 -8.29
C GLN A 94 27.74 16.67 -8.88
N ASP A 95 26.67 17.38 -9.24
CA ASP A 95 26.73 18.76 -9.75
C ASP A 95 27.31 19.72 -8.69
N TYR A 96 26.91 19.56 -7.43
CA TYR A 96 27.44 20.31 -6.30
C TYR A 96 28.93 20.04 -6.09
N GLN A 97 29.35 18.78 -6.10
CA GLN A 97 30.76 18.39 -5.94
C GLN A 97 31.66 18.90 -7.07
N GLN A 98 31.17 18.89 -8.32
CA GLN A 98 31.90 19.46 -9.46
C GLN A 98 32.05 20.97 -9.35
N THR A 99 31.01 21.67 -8.89
CA THR A 99 31.04 23.13 -8.71
C THR A 99 31.99 23.53 -7.59
N SER A 100 31.95 22.83 -6.46
CA SER A 100 32.86 23.07 -5.34
C SER A 100 34.33 22.97 -5.78
N LYS A 101 34.69 21.98 -6.60
CA LYS A 101 36.06 21.82 -7.11
C LYS A 101 36.51 22.96 -8.05
N LEU A 102 35.58 23.53 -8.82
CA LEU A 102 35.85 24.64 -9.74
C LEU A 102 35.88 25.99 -9.02
N ASP A 103 34.96 26.23 -8.08
CA ASP A 103 34.86 27.48 -7.31
C ASP A 103 35.97 27.62 -6.25
N LEU A 104 36.45 26.52 -5.66
CA LEU A 104 37.59 26.53 -4.72
C LEU A 104 38.93 26.87 -5.41
N ASN A 105 38.99 26.84 -6.74
CA ASN A 105 40.21 27.10 -7.51
C ASN A 105 40.23 28.50 -8.16
N LEU A 106 39.20 29.31 -7.93
CA LEU A 106 39.15 30.70 -8.38
C LEU A 106 39.72 31.61 -7.27
N ALA A 107 40.97 32.03 -7.46
CA ALA A 107 41.58 33.08 -6.66
C ALA A 107 40.79 34.39 -6.83
N GLY A 108 40.02 34.77 -5.80
CA GLY A 108 39.32 36.06 -5.76
C GLY A 108 37.97 36.06 -6.46
N ARG A 109 36.92 35.70 -5.71
CA ARG A 109 35.53 35.98 -6.10
C ARG A 109 35.27 37.48 -5.95
N THR A 110 35.37 38.25 -7.03
CA THR A 110 35.04 39.69 -7.10
C THR A 110 33.56 39.90 -7.43
N GLY A 111 32.65 39.24 -6.70
CA GLY A 111 31.21 39.32 -6.95
C GLY A 111 30.51 40.25 -5.95
N GLY A 112 29.66 41.16 -6.45
CA GLY A 112 28.92 42.13 -5.63
C GLY A 112 27.76 41.52 -4.82
N PRO A 113 27.05 42.33 -4.01
CA PRO A 113 25.96 41.87 -3.13
C PRO A 113 24.80 41.16 -3.85
N ASP A 114 24.64 41.43 -5.15
CA ASP A 114 23.56 40.90 -6.00
C ASP A 114 24.02 39.76 -6.93
N ASP A 115 25.26 39.29 -6.82
CA ASP A 115 25.72 38.16 -7.64
C ASP A 115 25.08 36.86 -7.13
N PRO A 116 24.31 36.14 -7.97
CA PRO A 116 23.72 34.87 -7.56
C PRO A 116 24.85 33.94 -7.12
N THR A 117 24.76 33.38 -5.92
CA THR A 117 25.75 32.43 -5.43
C THR A 117 25.37 31.04 -5.94
N PRO A 118 25.89 30.56 -7.09
CA PRO A 118 25.56 29.23 -7.65
C PRO A 118 25.78 28.10 -6.65
N PHE A 119 26.63 28.30 -5.64
CA PHE A 119 26.84 27.38 -4.54
C PHE A 119 25.61 27.24 -3.63
N ALA A 120 25.02 28.35 -3.16
CA ALA A 120 23.86 28.32 -2.26
C ALA A 120 22.64 27.71 -2.95
N ASP A 121 22.39 28.06 -4.21
CA ASP A 121 21.29 27.50 -5.00
C ASP A 121 21.45 25.99 -5.24
N ARG A 122 22.68 25.53 -5.52
CA ARG A 122 22.96 24.11 -5.73
C ARG A 122 22.88 23.33 -4.41
N PHE A 123 23.36 23.90 -3.30
CA PHE A 123 23.22 23.31 -1.97
C PHE A 123 21.73 23.16 -1.57
N ALA A 124 20.93 24.21 -1.74
CA ALA A 124 19.49 24.17 -1.47
C ALA A 124 18.77 23.10 -2.31
N LYS A 125 19.18 22.93 -3.59
CA LYS A 125 18.66 21.85 -4.46
C LYS A 125 19.03 20.46 -3.96
N VAL A 126 20.26 20.26 -3.49
CA VAL A 126 20.70 18.97 -2.90
C VAL A 126 19.91 18.66 -1.64
N GLU A 127 19.74 19.64 -0.75
CA GLU A 127 19.04 19.46 0.53
C GLU A 127 17.55 19.16 0.33
N SER A 128 16.89 19.89 -0.59
CA SER A 128 15.50 19.62 -0.97
C SER A 128 15.29 18.21 -1.54
N ARG A 129 16.18 17.78 -2.44
CA ARG A 129 16.12 16.43 -3.03
C ARG A 129 16.44 15.34 -2.00
N ALA A 130 17.38 15.59 -1.07
CA ALA A 130 17.69 14.70 0.03
C ALA A 130 16.50 14.54 0.99
N SER A 131 15.84 15.64 1.34
CA SER A 131 14.63 15.63 2.18
C SER A 131 13.50 14.83 1.54
N SER A 132 13.29 15.01 0.23
CA SER A 132 12.31 14.26 -0.55
C SER A 132 12.60 12.76 -0.55
N ALA A 133 13.85 12.36 -0.80
CA ALA A 133 14.28 10.96 -0.76
C ALA A 133 14.15 10.36 0.65
N ARG A 134 14.53 11.09 1.70
CA ARG A 134 14.35 10.65 3.09
C ARG A 134 12.89 10.43 3.44
N THR A 135 12.01 11.36 3.08
CA THR A 135 10.58 11.26 3.35
C THR A 135 9.97 10.03 2.69
N MET A 136 10.29 9.78 1.42
CA MET A 136 9.84 8.58 0.70
C MET A 136 10.41 7.29 1.30
N GLY A 137 11.69 7.31 1.71
CA GLY A 137 12.33 6.17 2.38
C GLY A 137 11.67 5.84 3.72
N ILE A 138 11.40 6.85 4.55
CA ILE A 138 10.70 6.67 5.84
C ILE A 138 9.29 6.13 5.61
N ALA A 139 8.56 6.64 4.61
CA ALA A 139 7.23 6.14 4.28
C ALA A 139 7.26 4.66 3.85
N LEU A 140 8.24 4.26 3.03
CA LEU A 140 8.44 2.87 2.61
C LEU A 140 8.73 1.96 3.81
N VAL A 141 9.67 2.37 4.68
CA VAL A 141 10.03 1.60 5.89
C VAL A 141 8.83 1.49 6.83
N SER A 142 8.08 2.57 7.03
CA SER A 142 6.87 2.57 7.87
C SER A 142 5.82 1.60 7.35
N LEU A 143 5.58 1.59 6.03
CA LEU A 143 4.67 0.64 5.40
C LEU A 143 5.16 -0.81 5.53
N TRP A 144 6.47 -1.04 5.40
CA TRP A 144 7.07 -2.36 5.60
C TRP A 144 6.88 -2.86 7.04
N VAL A 145 7.23 -2.03 8.03
CA VAL A 145 7.04 -2.34 9.46
C VAL A 145 5.57 -2.60 9.78
N TYR A 146 4.65 -1.79 9.26
CA TYR A 146 3.21 -1.99 9.42
C TYR A 146 2.77 -3.36 8.85
N SER A 147 3.21 -3.69 7.64
CA SER A 147 2.86 -4.96 6.99
C SER A 147 3.36 -6.17 7.79
N VAL A 148 4.58 -6.10 8.30
CA VAL A 148 5.19 -7.14 9.15
C VAL A 148 4.40 -7.27 10.45
N SER A 149 4.14 -6.15 11.13
CA SER A 149 3.41 -6.08 12.40
C SER A 149 2.00 -6.68 12.29
N GLU A 150 1.25 -6.38 11.22
CA GLU A 150 -0.08 -6.96 10.99
C GLU A 150 -0.04 -8.50 10.91
N ASN A 151 1.03 -9.08 10.36
CA ASN A 151 1.14 -10.52 10.20
C ASN A 151 1.65 -11.23 11.47
N PHE A 152 2.51 -10.59 12.25
CA PHE A 152 3.05 -11.15 13.50
C PHE A 152 2.09 -10.97 14.69
N LEU A 153 1.48 -9.80 14.87
CA LEU A 153 0.69 -9.46 16.06
C LEU A 153 -0.78 -9.92 15.95
N ILE A 154 -1.39 -9.82 14.77
CA ILE A 154 -2.82 -10.14 14.61
C ILE A 154 -2.98 -11.62 14.30
N ARG A 155 -3.26 -12.44 15.32
CA ARG A 155 -3.73 -13.83 15.15
C ARG A 155 -5.19 -13.81 14.66
N PRO A 156 -5.57 -14.45 13.54
CA PRO A 156 -6.94 -14.53 13.09
C PRO A 156 -7.54 -15.77 13.77
N GLY A 157 -8.28 -15.58 14.87
CA GLY A 157 -9.00 -16.71 15.48
C GLY A 157 -9.11 -16.73 16.99
N GLN A 158 -8.54 -15.79 17.74
CA GLN A 158 -8.71 -15.76 19.21
C GLN A 158 -9.79 -14.82 19.73
N ILE A 159 -10.46 -14.06 18.85
CA ILE A 159 -11.64 -13.28 19.22
C ILE A 159 -12.82 -13.76 18.37
N ALA A 160 -13.21 -15.00 18.58
CA ALA A 160 -14.61 -15.37 18.35
C ALA A 160 -15.38 -14.73 19.51
N LEU A 161 -15.81 -13.48 19.35
CA LEU A 161 -16.87 -12.93 20.17
C LEU A 161 -18.11 -13.76 19.84
N THR A 162 -18.30 -14.85 20.58
CA THR A 162 -19.58 -15.54 20.67
C THR A 162 -20.51 -14.56 21.35
N ILE A 163 -21.20 -13.74 20.55
CA ILE A 163 -22.34 -13.00 21.04
C ILE A 163 -23.44 -14.05 21.12
N PRO A 164 -23.85 -14.52 22.32
CA PRO A 164 -25.06 -15.32 22.42
C PRO A 164 -26.20 -14.43 21.90
N LEU A 165 -26.87 -14.90 20.85
CA LEU A 165 -28.18 -14.40 20.50
C LEU A 165 -29.14 -15.14 21.43
N ASP A 166 -29.41 -14.55 22.59
CA ASP A 166 -30.63 -14.82 23.35
C ASP A 166 -31.79 -14.04 22.73
#